data_AF-X1IRL0-F1
#
_entry.id   AF-X1IRL0-F1
#
_cell.length_a   1.000
_cell.length_b   1.000
_cell.length_c   1.000
_cell.angle_alpha   90.00
_cell.angle_beta   90.00
_cell.angle_gamma   90.00
#
_symmetry.space_group_name_H-M   'P 1'
#
loop_
_entity.id
_entity.type
_entity.pdbx_description
1 polymer ?
#
loop_
_entity_poly.entity_id
_entity_poly.type
_entity_poly.pdbx_seq_one_letter_code
_entity_poly.pdbx_strand_id
1 'polypeptide(L)' 'HYGTKITAMFNEETLASTLTALEITLTELTASTKYYFYITDDTDPKSARTGIYSFETAAE' A
#
# COMPACT_ATOMS: atom_id res chain seq x y z
N HIS A 1 -3.61 0.55 -0.40
CA HIS A 1 -3.41 0.24 -1.83
C HIS A 1 -1.93 0.35 -2.21
N TYR A 2 -1.36 -0.56 -3.00
CA TYR A 2 0.06 -0.59 -3.40
C TYR A 2 0.26 -1.02 -4.87
N GLY A 3 1.31 -0.57 -5.57
CA GLY A 3 1.55 -0.93 -6.97
C GLY A 3 2.91 -0.44 -7.49
N THR A 4 3.32 -0.82 -8.71
CA THR A 4 4.64 -0.46 -9.27
C THR A 4 4.63 0.86 -10.05
N LYS A 5 3.45 1.45 -10.28
CA LYS A 5 3.28 2.72 -11.00
C LYS A 5 2.41 3.69 -10.18
N ILE A 6 2.88 4.92 -10.04
CA ILE A 6 2.21 6.01 -9.32
C ILE A 6 0.82 6.33 -9.89
N THR A 7 0.64 6.13 -11.20
CA THR A 7 -0.50 6.66 -11.95
C THR A 7 -1.52 5.61 -12.41
N ALA A 8 -1.25 4.31 -12.28
CA ALA A 8 -2.20 3.28 -12.67
C ALA A 8 -1.91 1.92 -12.02
N MET A 9 -2.98 1.27 -11.54
CA MET A 9 -3.01 -0.10 -11.02
C MET A 9 -2.29 -0.27 -9.69
N PHE A 10 -2.94 0.19 -8.61
CA PHE A 10 -2.61 -0.24 -7.26
C PHE A 10 -3.47 -1.47 -6.93
N ASN A 11 -2.84 -2.54 -6.50
CA ASN A 11 -3.46 -3.62 -5.76
C ASN A 11 -4.09 -3.05 -4.49
N GLU A 12 -5.28 -3.54 -4.16
CA GLU A 12 -5.99 -3.21 -2.93
C GLU A 12 -5.65 -4.26 -1.88
N GLU A 13 -5.23 -3.80 -0.71
CA GLU A 13 -5.04 -4.61 0.48
C GLU A 13 -5.81 -3.92 1.59
N THR A 14 -6.79 -4.63 2.14
CA THR A 14 -7.68 -4.10 3.16
C THR A 14 -7.25 -4.64 4.52
N LEU A 15 -6.89 -3.72 5.41
CA LEU A 15 -6.61 -4.03 6.81
C LEU A 15 -7.92 -4.39 7.51
N ALA A 16 -8.11 -5.65 7.89
CA ALA A 16 -9.16 -6.06 8.80
C ALA A 16 -8.81 -5.54 10.22
N SER A 17 -9.18 -4.29 10.54
CA SER A 17 -8.72 -3.63 11.76
C SER A 17 -9.51 -4.03 13.01
N THR A 18 -8.80 -4.62 13.97
CA THR A 18 -9.02 -4.45 15.43
C THR A 18 -7.74 -4.04 16.17
N LEU A 19 -6.65 -3.73 15.46
CA LEU A 19 -5.34 -3.43 16.05
C LEU A 19 -5.06 -1.93 16.11
N THR A 20 -4.46 -1.50 17.22
CA THR A 20 -3.96 -0.14 17.46
C THR A 20 -2.77 0.26 16.57
N ALA A 21 -2.19 -0.68 15.81
CA ALA A 21 -1.14 -0.43 14.83
C ALA A 21 -1.64 -0.87 13.44
N LEU A 22 -1.62 0.05 12.47
CA LEU A 22 -1.86 -0.25 11.05
C LEU A 22 -0.57 -0.85 10.46
N GLU A 23 -0.44 -2.18 10.52
CA GLU A 23 0.61 -2.91 9.80
C GLU A 23 -0.03 -3.78 8.71
N ILE A 24 0.46 -3.66 7.47
CA ILE A 24 0.14 -4.58 6.36
C ILE A 24 1.45 -5.22 5.91
N THR A 25 1.44 -6.55 5.84
CA THR A 25 2.53 -7.34 5.29
C THR A 25 2.20 -7.70 3.85
N LEU A 26 2.92 -7.08 2.90
CA LEU A 26 2.80 -7.40 1.48
C LEU A 26 3.72 -8.60 1.14
N THR A 27 3.13 -9.69 0.68
CA THR A 27 3.86 -10.90 0.24
C THR A 27 3.90 -11.02 -1.28
N GLU A 28 4.71 -11.94 -1.80
CA GLU A 28 4.80 -12.26 -3.25
C GLU A 28 5.19 -11.06 -4.13
N LEU A 29 5.89 -10.08 -3.56
CA LEU A 29 6.44 -8.96 -4.32
C LEU A 29 7.67 -9.39 -5.12
N THR A 30 7.83 -8.83 -6.31
CA THR A 30 9.01 -9.05 -7.14
C THR A 30 10.23 -8.43 -6.47
N ALA A 31 11.35 -9.16 -6.38
CA ALA A 31 12.60 -8.66 -5.83
C ALA A 31 13.15 -7.47 -6.63
N SER A 32 13.96 -6.62 -5.99
CA SER A 32 14.60 -5.44 -6.61
C SER A 32 13.63 -4.54 -7.39
N THR A 33 12.40 -4.40 -6.89
CA THR A 33 11.32 -3.67 -7.56
C THR A 33 10.82 -2.54 -6.67
N LYS A 34 10.68 -1.36 -7.26
CA LYS A 34 10.12 -0.18 -6.58
C LYS A 34 8.61 -0.23 -6.59
N TYR A 35 8.03 -0.22 -5.40
CA TYR A 35 6.61 -0.14 -5.16
C TYR A 35 6.24 1.22 -4.59
N TYR A 36 5.04 1.67 -4.93
CA TYR A 36 4.39 2.86 -4.44
C TYR A 36 3.13 2.44 -3.71
N PHE A 37 2.79 3.10 -2.61
CA PHE A 37 1.56 2.82 -1.89
C PHE A 37 0.97 4.10 -1.31
N TYR A 38 -0.34 4.07 -1.11
CA TYR A 38 -1.07 5.07 -0.36
C TYR A 38 -2.11 4.36 0.51
N ILE A 39 -2.53 5.08 1.55
CA ILE A 39 -3.52 4.62 2.51
C ILE A 39 -4.75 5.49 2.32
N THR A 40 -5.92 4.87 2.39
CA THR A 40 -7.21 5.52 2.42
C THR A 40 -7.99 4.93 3.58
N ASP A 41 -8.82 5.75 4.19
CA ASP A 41 -9.80 5.27 5.14
C ASP A 41 -11.07 4.90 4.36
N ASP A 42 -11.46 3.63 4.42
CA ASP A 42 -12.68 3.13 3.74
C ASP A 42 -13.95 3.49 4.53
N THR A 43 -13.83 3.82 5.82
CA THR A 43 -14.97 4.14 6.69
C THR A 43 -15.42 5.60 6.57
N ASP A 44 -14.54 6.50 6.11
CA ASP A 44 -14.86 7.90 5.84
C ASP A 44 -14.91 8.18 4.33
N PRO A 45 -16.10 8.42 3.75
CA PRO A 45 -16.26 8.65 2.30
C PRO A 45 -15.65 9.97 1.81
N LYS A 46 -15.12 10.80 2.71
CA LYS A 46 -14.39 12.04 2.40
C LYS A 46 -12.89 11.88 2.57
N SER A 47 -12.41 10.70 2.96
CA SER A 47 -11.00 10.52 3.24
C SER A 47 -10.20 10.58 1.96
N ALA A 48 -9.39 11.64 1.87
CA ALA A 48 -8.44 11.80 0.80
C ALA A 48 -7.35 10.74 0.92
N ARG A 49 -6.82 10.31 -0.22
CA ARG A 49 -5.62 9.47 -0.27
C ARG A 49 -4.51 10.15 0.54
N THR A 50 -3.80 9.40 1.36
CA THR A 50 -2.55 9.89 1.94
C THR A 50 -1.55 10.22 0.83
N GLY A 51 -0.45 10.90 1.19
CA GLY A 51 0.69 11.06 0.28
C GLY A 51 1.14 9.72 -0.29
N ILE A 52 1.71 9.74 -1.50
CA ILE A 52 2.22 8.53 -2.13
C ILE A 52 3.58 8.22 -1.51
N TYR A 53 3.67 7.08 -0.83
CA TYR A 53 4.89 6.53 -0.29
C TYR A 53 5.50 5.53 -1.27
N SER A 54 6.79 5.23 -1.11
CA SER A 54 7.45 4.19 -1.91
C SER A 54 8.45 3.40 -1.11
N PHE A 55 8.56 2.12 -1.40
CA PHE A 55 9.61 1.23 -0.90
C PHE A 55 10.18 0.41 -2.06
N GLU A 56 11.37 -0.14 -1.86
CA GLU A 56 12.01 -1.06 -2.80
C GLU A 56 12.19 -2.40 -2.11
N THR A 57 11.82 -3.48 -2.79
CA THR A 57 12.06 -4.83 -2.28
C THR A 57 13.55 -5.14 -2.35
N ALA A 58 14.04 -5.88 -1.35
CA ALA A 58 15.42 -6.35 -1.36
C ALA A 58 15.70 -7.19 -2.62
N ALA A 59 16.96 -7.19 -3.05
CA ALA A 59 17.44 -8.17 -4.01
C ALA A 59 17.38 -9.58 -3.39
N GLU A 60 17.15 -10.59 -4.23
CA GLU A 60 17.16 -12.00 -3.85
C GLU A 60 18.57 -12.50 -3.50
#